data_AF-A0A964VW34-F1
#
_entry.id   AF-A0A964VW34-F1
#
_cell.length_a   1.000
_cell.length_b   1.000
_cell.length_c   1.000
_cell.angle_alpha   90.00
_cell.angle_beta   90.00
_cell.angle_gamma   90.00
#
_symmetry.space_group_name_H-M   'P 1'
#
loop_
_entity.id
_entity.type
_entity.pdbx_description
1 polymer ?
#
loop_
_entity_poly.entity_id
_entity_poly.type
_entity_poly.pdbx_seq_one_letter_code
_entity_poly.pdbx_strand_id
1 'polypeptide(L)'
;MKSKLVPAVLVLICLGLGTGWFLNSKKAEETRIQMEGQQSALSNDLVATTGKLTEQVRVNATLETNLSQRIEDLNTVSNKWVATSGELTRTSAEAAKAATAAKTEIERRDKQISDLEGEKDDLTKKMGELTGQIGGLENQIKITERKLAASEGDREALKKELKRLIAEKTDLEKKFNDLAVLRDQVRKLKEELNIARRLDFIRRGLYGFDKKGAQLFQEGIRPKAAANSATNAYPLKVEVGTDGSTRVETAPKP
;
A
#
# COMPACT_ATOMS: atom_id res chain seq x y z
N MET A 1 130.56 12.20 120.80
CA MET A 1 129.85 12.33 119.51
C MET A 1 128.78 11.25 119.36
N LYS A 2 127.68 11.26 120.15
CA LYS A 2 126.64 10.19 120.09
C LYS A 2 125.18 10.66 120.27
N SER A 3 124.90 11.96 120.44
CA SER A 3 123.53 12.49 120.61
C SER A 3 122.80 12.87 119.31
N LYS A 4 123.45 12.74 118.14
CA LYS A 4 122.87 13.09 116.83
C LYS A 4 122.42 11.89 115.97
N LEU A 5 122.67 10.66 116.42
CA LEU A 5 122.40 9.42 115.64
C LEU A 5 120.96 8.94 115.75
N VAL A 6 120.36 9.02 116.94
CA VAL A 6 118.94 8.69 117.18
C VAL A 6 117.99 9.61 116.39
N PRO A 7 118.14 10.95 116.41
CA PRO A 7 117.31 11.81 115.57
C PRO A 7 117.56 11.59 114.06
N ALA A 8 118.78 11.22 113.65
CA ALA A 8 119.08 10.94 112.24
C ALA A 8 118.39 9.66 111.71
N VAL A 9 118.35 8.59 112.50
CA VAL A 9 117.65 7.35 112.14
C VAL A 9 116.13 7.56 112.14
N LEU A 10 115.60 8.33 113.09
CA LEU A 10 114.18 8.69 113.13
C LEU A 10 113.78 9.51 111.90
N VAL A 11 114.61 10.45 111.46
CA VAL A 11 114.39 11.24 110.24
C VAL A 11 114.40 10.35 109.00
N LEU A 12 115.31 9.38 108.90
CA LEU A 12 115.33 8.42 107.77
C LEU A 12 114.07 7.54 107.73
N ILE A 13 113.58 7.09 108.88
CA ILE A 13 112.33 6.32 108.97
C ILE A 13 111.13 7.19 108.59
N CYS A 14 111.07 8.44 109.06
CA CYS A 14 110.02 9.39 108.68
C CYS A 14 110.06 9.74 107.19
N LEU A 15 111.25 9.82 106.57
CA LEU A 15 111.39 10.02 105.13
C LEU A 15 110.99 8.77 104.33
N GLY A 16 111.33 7.57 104.82
CA GLY A 16 110.90 6.30 104.21
C GLY A 16 109.39 6.08 104.29
N LEU A 17 108.78 6.38 105.43
CA LEU A 17 107.33 6.35 105.61
C LEU A 17 106.63 7.45 104.80
N GLY A 18 107.21 8.65 104.74
CA GLY A 18 106.68 9.74 103.92
C GLY A 18 106.69 9.44 102.43
N THR A 19 107.79 8.87 101.93
CA THR A 19 107.92 8.46 100.51
C THR A 19 107.03 7.25 100.18
N GLY A 20 106.94 6.26 101.07
CA GLY A 20 106.05 5.10 100.90
C GLY A 20 104.57 5.47 100.96
N TRP A 21 104.16 6.35 101.89
CA TRP A 21 102.80 6.87 101.98
C TRP A 21 102.45 7.70 100.75
N PHE A 22 103.37 8.54 100.26
CA PHE A 22 103.15 9.33 99.04
C PHE A 22 103.00 8.46 97.78
N LEU A 23 103.77 7.39 97.65
CA LEU A 23 103.64 6.46 96.51
C LEU A 23 102.34 5.62 96.60
N ASN A 24 101.95 5.21 97.80
CA ASN A 24 100.70 4.47 98.01
C ASN A 24 99.48 5.38 97.89
N SER A 25 99.57 6.63 98.33
CA SER A 25 98.51 7.64 98.13
C SER A 25 98.38 7.95 96.65
N LYS A 26 99.48 8.11 95.91
CA LYS A 26 99.44 8.35 94.46
C LYS A 26 98.86 7.17 93.69
N LYS A 27 99.24 5.93 94.03
CA LYS A 27 98.61 4.74 93.44
C LYS A 27 97.12 4.66 93.78
N ALA A 28 96.73 4.90 95.03
CA ALA A 28 95.33 4.91 95.43
C ALA A 28 94.53 6.02 94.72
N GLU A 29 95.14 7.19 94.50
CA GLU A 29 94.56 8.28 93.71
C GLU A 29 94.37 7.85 92.25
N GLU A 30 95.37 7.23 91.63
CA GLU A 30 95.28 6.71 90.26
C GLU A 30 94.21 5.60 90.12
N THR A 31 94.10 4.67 91.07
CA THR A 31 93.03 3.65 91.06
C THR A 31 91.65 4.28 91.29
N ARG A 32 91.56 5.30 92.14
CA ARG A 32 90.31 6.06 92.36
C ARG A 32 89.88 6.80 91.09
N ILE A 33 90.80 7.50 90.44
CA ILE A 33 90.55 8.19 89.17
C ILE A 33 90.13 7.18 88.09
N GLN A 34 90.76 6.00 88.02
CA GLN A 34 90.34 4.94 87.08
C GLN A 34 88.95 4.38 87.41
N MET A 35 88.65 4.10 88.67
CA MET A 35 87.34 3.60 89.08
C MET A 35 86.24 4.64 88.86
N GLU A 36 86.50 5.91 89.16
CA GLU A 36 85.59 7.03 88.85
C GLU A 36 85.39 7.18 87.34
N GLY A 37 86.45 7.04 86.54
CA GLY A 37 86.39 7.04 85.08
C GLY A 37 85.56 5.88 84.52
N GLN A 38 85.75 4.67 85.05
CA GLN A 38 84.96 3.49 84.67
C GLN A 38 83.50 3.62 85.12
N GLN A 39 83.25 4.13 86.32
CA GLN A 39 81.90 4.38 86.81
C GLN A 39 81.17 5.43 85.95
N SER A 40 81.89 6.49 85.54
CA SER A 40 81.38 7.49 84.61
C SER A 40 81.08 6.89 83.23
N ALA A 41 81.98 6.06 82.69
CA ALA A 41 81.77 5.38 81.42
C ALA A 41 80.57 4.42 81.46
N LEU A 42 80.49 3.56 82.49
CA LEU A 42 79.35 2.66 82.69
C LEU A 42 78.04 3.42 82.87
N SER A 43 78.06 4.55 83.58
CA SER A 43 76.90 5.42 83.75
C SER A 43 76.45 6.01 82.41
N ASN A 44 77.39 6.49 81.60
CA ASN A 44 77.09 7.02 80.27
C ASN A 44 76.53 5.93 79.33
N ASP A 45 77.09 4.73 79.38
CA ASP A 45 76.61 3.58 78.60
C ASP A 45 75.23 3.12 79.06
N LEU A 46 74.95 3.11 80.37
CA LEU A 46 73.63 2.82 80.92
C LEU A 46 72.60 3.84 80.45
N VAL A 47 72.92 5.13 80.50
CA VAL A 47 72.04 6.20 79.98
C VAL A 47 71.80 6.03 78.48
N ALA A 48 72.84 5.80 77.69
CA ALA A 48 72.72 5.60 76.24
C ALA A 48 71.90 4.35 75.90
N THR A 49 72.11 3.25 76.62
CA THR A 49 71.39 1.98 76.42
C THR A 49 69.93 2.11 76.85
N THR A 50 69.66 2.80 77.96
CA THR A 50 68.29 3.10 78.41
C THR A 50 67.56 3.98 77.40
N GLY A 51 68.25 4.96 76.81
CA GLY A 51 67.72 5.79 75.74
C GLY A 51 67.35 4.98 74.49
N LYS A 52 68.24 4.10 74.03
CA LYS A 52 67.96 3.17 72.90
C LYS A 52 66.82 2.21 73.19
N LEU A 53 66.74 1.67 74.41
CA LEU A 53 65.65 0.78 74.83
C LEU A 53 64.31 1.52 74.83
N THR A 54 64.29 2.74 75.36
CA THR A 54 63.08 3.59 75.37
C THR A 54 62.61 3.89 73.93
N GLU A 55 63.55 4.19 73.04
CA GLU A 55 63.25 4.39 71.63
C GLU A 55 62.73 3.11 70.96
N GLN A 56 63.33 1.95 71.23
CA GLN A 56 62.82 0.66 70.73
C GLN A 56 61.41 0.36 71.22
N VAL A 57 61.12 0.62 72.50
CA VAL A 57 59.77 0.45 73.05
C VAL A 57 58.78 1.36 72.32
N ARG A 58 59.15 2.62 72.06
CA ARG A 58 58.32 3.57 71.32
C ARG A 58 58.07 3.13 69.87
N VAL A 59 59.11 2.65 69.19
CA VAL A 59 59.01 2.14 67.82
C VAL A 59 58.12 0.90 67.77
N ASN A 60 58.29 -0.05 68.70
CA ASN A 60 57.45 -1.24 68.78
C ASN A 60 55.97 -0.89 69.01
N ALA A 61 55.68 0.03 69.93
CA ALA A 61 54.30 0.49 70.15
C ALA A 61 53.69 1.14 68.89
N THR A 62 54.51 1.88 68.13
CA THR A 62 54.09 2.48 66.85
C THR A 62 53.83 1.41 65.79
N LEU A 63 54.67 0.38 65.72
CA LEU A 63 54.50 -0.74 64.79
C LEU A 63 53.25 -1.57 65.12
N GLU A 64 52.98 -1.85 66.38
CA GLU A 64 51.77 -2.55 66.84
C GLU A 64 50.50 -1.76 66.48
N THR A 65 50.53 -0.45 66.67
CA THR A 65 49.42 0.44 66.29
C THR A 65 49.20 0.43 64.78
N ASN A 66 50.26 0.61 63.99
CA ASN A 66 50.19 0.59 62.53
C ASN A 66 49.72 -0.76 61.99
N LEU A 67 50.15 -1.87 62.60
CA LEU A 67 49.74 -3.21 62.21
C LEU A 67 48.25 -3.42 62.48
N SER A 68 47.78 -3.00 63.65
CA SER A 68 46.35 -3.05 64.00
C SER A 68 45.50 -2.23 63.02
N GLN A 69 45.95 -1.02 62.67
CA GLN A 69 45.25 -0.17 61.72
C GLN A 69 45.22 -0.75 60.30
N ARG A 70 46.35 -1.32 59.84
CA ARG A 70 46.40 -2.01 58.54
C ARG A 70 45.50 -3.24 58.49
N ILE A 71 45.33 -3.97 59.59
CA ILE A 71 44.38 -5.10 59.67
C ILE A 71 42.95 -4.60 59.48
N GLU A 72 42.58 -3.49 60.14
CA GLU A 72 41.25 -2.91 60.02
C GLU A 72 40.96 -2.37 58.60
N ASP A 73 41.93 -1.69 58.00
CA ASP A 73 41.84 -1.22 56.61
C ASP A 73 41.69 -2.40 55.65
N LEU A 74 42.46 -3.48 55.84
CA LEU A 74 42.41 -4.66 54.99
C LEU A 74 41.08 -5.41 55.13
N ASN A 75 40.52 -5.49 56.34
CA ASN A 75 39.17 -6.02 56.56
C ASN A 75 38.11 -5.17 55.85
N THR A 76 38.23 -3.85 55.92
CA THR A 76 37.31 -2.93 55.26
C THR A 76 37.36 -3.08 53.74
N VAL A 77 38.56 -3.11 53.16
CA VAL A 77 38.75 -3.30 51.71
C VAL A 77 38.28 -4.69 51.27
N SER A 78 38.58 -5.73 52.04
CA SER A 78 38.12 -7.10 51.77
C SER A 78 36.58 -7.16 51.71
N ASN A 79 35.90 -6.58 52.70
CA ASN A 79 34.44 -6.54 52.74
C ASN A 79 33.84 -5.75 51.56
N LYS A 80 34.45 -4.61 51.21
CA LYS A 80 34.05 -3.83 50.02
C LYS A 80 34.24 -4.63 48.74
N TRP A 81 35.36 -5.32 48.59
CA TRP A 81 35.63 -6.15 47.42
C TRP A 81 34.60 -7.26 47.27
N VAL A 82 34.27 -7.96 48.36
CA VAL A 82 33.22 -9.00 48.36
C VAL A 82 31.87 -8.41 47.96
N ALA A 83 31.49 -7.26 48.53
CA ALA A 83 30.24 -6.60 48.19
C ALA A 83 30.19 -6.19 46.70
N THR A 84 31.22 -5.52 46.19
CA THR A 84 31.28 -5.08 44.79
C THR A 84 31.33 -6.27 43.82
N SER A 85 32.05 -7.34 44.17
CA SER A 85 32.07 -8.56 43.35
C SER A 85 30.69 -9.23 43.27
N GLY A 86 29.96 -9.27 44.40
CA GLY A 86 28.58 -9.75 44.44
C GLY A 86 27.63 -8.89 43.60
N GLU A 87 27.75 -7.57 43.71
CA GLU A 87 26.93 -6.63 42.95
C GLU A 87 27.22 -6.69 41.44
N LEU A 88 28.49 -6.83 41.05
CA LEU A 88 28.87 -7.03 39.65
C LEU A 88 28.30 -8.33 39.08
N THR A 89 28.34 -9.42 39.85
CA THR A 89 27.76 -10.70 39.45
C THR A 89 26.24 -10.59 39.27
N ARG A 90 25.57 -9.92 40.21
CA ARG A 90 24.12 -9.70 40.15
C ARG A 90 23.72 -8.83 38.95
N THR A 91 24.37 -7.69 38.78
CA THR A 91 24.10 -6.76 37.68
C THR A 91 24.41 -7.38 36.32
N SER A 92 25.49 -8.17 36.20
CA SER A 92 25.79 -8.94 34.99
C SER A 92 24.67 -9.94 34.65
N ALA A 93 24.16 -10.68 35.65
CA ALA A 93 23.06 -11.61 35.45
C ALA A 93 21.74 -10.92 35.08
N GLU A 94 21.44 -9.78 35.70
CA GLU A 94 20.26 -8.97 35.38
C GLU A 94 20.36 -8.38 33.95
N ALA A 95 21.54 -7.89 33.56
CA ALA A 95 21.80 -7.39 32.21
C ALA A 95 21.66 -8.50 31.15
N ALA A 96 22.18 -9.70 31.42
CA ALA A 96 22.01 -10.85 30.52
C ALA A 96 20.54 -11.22 30.33
N LYS A 97 19.75 -11.26 31.42
CA LYS A 97 18.30 -11.50 31.36
C LYS A 97 17.59 -10.41 30.56
N ALA A 98 17.89 -9.14 30.83
CA ALA A 98 17.31 -8.01 30.11
C ALA A 98 17.63 -8.07 28.60
N ALA A 99 18.86 -8.42 28.23
CA ALA A 99 19.25 -8.59 26.84
C ALA A 99 18.47 -9.72 26.14
N THR A 100 18.28 -10.86 26.80
CA THR A 100 17.49 -11.98 26.24
C THR A 100 16.00 -11.63 26.09
N ALA A 101 15.43 -10.91 27.07
CA ALA A 101 14.05 -10.45 27.01
C ALA A 101 13.85 -9.43 25.88
N ALA A 102 14.77 -8.47 25.74
CA ALA A 102 14.75 -7.49 24.66
C ALA A 102 14.85 -8.16 23.29
N LYS A 103 15.76 -9.13 23.12
CA LYS A 103 15.89 -9.90 21.86
C LYS A 103 14.60 -10.65 21.51
N THR A 104 13.97 -11.30 22.49
CA THR A 104 12.71 -12.03 22.27
C THR A 104 11.57 -11.09 21.88
N GLU A 105 11.48 -9.92 22.50
CA GLU A 105 10.46 -8.91 22.15
C GLU A 105 10.71 -8.33 20.75
N ILE A 106 11.97 -8.11 20.35
CA ILE A 106 12.31 -7.67 18.99
C ILE A 106 11.87 -8.74 17.98
N GLU A 107 12.22 -10.01 18.18
CA GLU A 107 11.80 -11.10 17.28
C GLU A 107 10.27 -11.22 17.19
N ARG A 108 9.55 -10.96 18.30
CA ARG A 108 8.09 -10.94 18.31
C ARG A 108 7.53 -9.75 17.51
N ARG A 109 8.14 -8.56 17.65
CA ARG A 109 7.75 -7.35 16.92
C ARG A 109 8.03 -7.48 15.43
N ASP A 110 9.17 -8.06 15.04
CA ASP A 110 9.54 -8.27 13.65
C ASP A 110 8.55 -9.21 12.94
N LYS A 111 8.14 -10.30 13.61
CA LYS A 111 7.06 -11.17 13.10
C LYS A 111 5.76 -10.40 12.91
N GLN A 112 5.36 -9.63 13.91
CA GLN A 112 4.14 -8.83 13.83
C GLN A 112 4.19 -7.78 12.71
N ILE A 113 5.36 -7.15 12.49
CA ILE A 113 5.57 -6.21 11.39
C ILE A 113 5.44 -6.94 10.05
N SER A 114 6.09 -8.09 9.89
CA SER A 114 6.01 -8.90 8.67
C SER A 114 4.57 -9.33 8.35
N ASP A 115 3.80 -9.73 9.37
CA ASP A 115 2.39 -10.12 9.19
C ASP A 115 1.54 -8.92 8.75
N LEU A 116 1.73 -7.75 9.38
CA LEU A 116 1.01 -6.52 9.03
C LEU A 116 1.38 -5.99 7.64
N GLU A 117 2.64 -6.13 7.24
CA GLU A 117 3.11 -5.81 5.88
C GLU A 117 2.43 -6.72 4.84
N GLY A 118 2.35 -8.02 5.12
CA GLY A 118 1.63 -8.97 4.28
C GLY A 118 0.14 -8.63 4.14
N GLU A 119 -0.54 -8.33 5.26
CA GLU A 119 -1.95 -7.93 5.24
C GLU A 119 -2.18 -6.63 4.44
N LYS A 120 -1.29 -5.65 4.60
CA LYS A 120 -1.34 -4.39 3.86
C LYS A 120 -1.19 -4.63 2.35
N ASP A 121 -0.26 -5.49 1.94
CA ASP A 121 -0.05 -5.83 0.54
C ASP A 121 -1.28 -6.52 -0.06
N ASP A 122 -1.88 -7.44 0.68
CA ASP A 122 -3.09 -8.15 0.24
C ASP A 122 -4.30 -7.21 0.15
N LEU A 123 -4.47 -6.29 1.10
CA LEU A 123 -5.49 -5.24 1.02
C LEU A 123 -5.25 -4.31 -0.17
N THR A 124 -4.00 -3.96 -0.46
CA THR A 124 -3.63 -3.14 -1.61
C THR A 124 -3.98 -3.83 -2.92
N LYS A 125 -3.71 -5.13 -3.04
CA LYS A 125 -4.11 -5.94 -4.21
C LYS A 125 -5.64 -5.96 -4.37
N LYS A 126 -6.38 -6.24 -3.29
CA LYS A 126 -7.85 -6.24 -3.29
C LYS A 126 -8.43 -4.89 -3.72
N MET A 127 -7.84 -3.79 -3.24
CA MET A 127 -8.24 -2.44 -3.63
C MET A 127 -8.00 -2.19 -5.13
N GLY A 128 -6.85 -2.63 -5.66
CA GLY A 128 -6.54 -2.56 -7.08
C GLY A 128 -7.53 -3.35 -7.94
N GLU A 129 -7.85 -4.57 -7.53
CA GLU A 129 -8.85 -5.42 -8.19
C GLU A 129 -10.24 -4.78 -8.18
N LEU A 130 -10.72 -4.32 -7.02
CA LEU A 130 -12.01 -3.64 -6.90
C LEU A 130 -12.07 -2.38 -7.76
N THR A 131 -11.00 -1.59 -7.79
CA THR A 131 -10.90 -0.40 -8.63
C THR A 131 -11.00 -0.77 -10.12
N GLY A 132 -10.34 -1.85 -10.53
CA GLY A 132 -10.44 -2.39 -11.89
C GLY A 132 -11.86 -2.86 -12.23
N GLN A 133 -12.51 -3.59 -11.31
CA GLN A 133 -13.90 -4.04 -11.48
C GLN A 133 -14.88 -2.87 -11.61
N ILE A 134 -14.71 -1.82 -10.79
CA ILE A 134 -15.51 -0.59 -10.88
C ILE A 134 -15.34 0.06 -12.25
N GLY A 135 -14.11 0.24 -12.73
CA GLY A 135 -13.87 0.81 -14.07
C GLY A 135 -14.47 -0.05 -15.21
N GLY A 136 -14.46 -1.38 -15.05
CA GLY A 136 -15.13 -2.31 -15.96
C GLY A 136 -16.66 -2.11 -15.99
N LEU A 137 -17.28 -2.04 -14.80
CA LEU A 137 -18.72 -1.81 -14.65
C LEU A 137 -19.14 -0.43 -15.19
N GLU A 138 -18.38 0.62 -14.92
CA GLU A 138 -18.63 1.97 -15.47
C GLU A 138 -18.65 1.96 -17.00
N ASN A 139 -17.74 1.23 -17.64
CA ASN A 139 -17.73 1.08 -19.10
C ASN A 139 -18.95 0.30 -19.60
N GLN A 140 -19.36 -0.77 -18.92
CA GLN A 140 -20.57 -1.52 -19.27
C GLN A 140 -21.83 -0.66 -19.14
N ILE A 141 -21.91 0.17 -18.11
CA ILE A 141 -22.99 1.14 -17.93
C ILE A 141 -23.05 2.10 -19.12
N LYS A 142 -21.93 2.75 -19.46
CA LYS A 142 -21.86 3.67 -20.61
C LYS A 142 -22.26 3.01 -21.94
N ILE A 143 -21.84 1.76 -22.16
CA ILE A 143 -22.22 1.00 -23.36
C ILE A 143 -23.73 0.73 -23.36
N THR A 144 -24.30 0.36 -22.21
CA THR A 144 -25.73 0.05 -22.07
C THR A 144 -26.58 1.30 -22.25
N GLU A 145 -26.17 2.43 -21.67
CA GLU A 145 -26.82 3.74 -21.86
C GLU A 145 -26.87 4.14 -23.34
N ARG A 146 -25.77 3.95 -24.09
CA ARG A 146 -25.75 4.21 -25.54
C ARG A 146 -26.71 3.30 -26.31
N LYS A 147 -26.75 2.01 -25.97
CA LYS A 147 -27.68 1.04 -26.60
C LYS A 147 -29.14 1.38 -26.30
N LEU A 148 -29.41 1.83 -25.08
CA LEU A 148 -30.75 2.27 -24.68
C LEU A 148 -31.17 3.50 -25.49
N ALA A 149 -30.31 4.53 -25.56
CA ALA A 149 -30.58 5.73 -26.36
C ALA A 149 -30.82 5.42 -27.85
N ALA A 150 -30.06 4.49 -28.43
CA ALA A 150 -30.28 4.04 -29.81
C ALA A 150 -31.63 3.33 -29.98
N SER A 151 -31.97 2.42 -29.06
CA SER A 151 -33.25 1.69 -29.08
C SER A 151 -34.45 2.61 -28.89
N GLU A 152 -34.33 3.64 -28.06
CA GLU A 152 -35.34 4.68 -27.90
C GLU A 152 -35.51 5.50 -29.19
N GLY A 153 -34.40 5.86 -29.86
CA GLY A 153 -34.43 6.54 -31.15
C GLY A 153 -35.13 5.71 -32.25
N ASP A 154 -34.79 4.43 -32.37
CA ASP A 154 -35.41 3.50 -33.32
C ASP A 154 -36.91 3.33 -33.03
N ARG A 155 -37.28 3.23 -31.75
CA ARG A 155 -38.70 3.17 -31.34
C ARG A 155 -39.46 4.40 -31.77
N GLU A 156 -38.90 5.60 -31.62
CA GLU A 156 -39.56 6.84 -32.07
C GLU A 156 -39.67 6.90 -33.60
N ALA A 157 -38.65 6.45 -34.33
CA ALA A 157 -38.71 6.33 -35.79
C ALA A 157 -39.80 5.36 -36.24
N LEU A 158 -39.88 4.16 -35.63
CA LEU A 158 -40.92 3.17 -35.90
C LEU A 158 -42.33 3.69 -35.58
N LYS A 159 -42.50 4.44 -34.49
CA LYS A 159 -43.80 5.08 -34.18
C LYS A 159 -44.20 6.11 -35.24
N LYS A 160 -43.25 6.92 -35.74
CA LYS A 160 -43.52 7.91 -36.79
C LYS A 160 -43.92 7.21 -38.09
N GLU A 161 -43.20 6.15 -38.45
CA GLU A 161 -43.47 5.35 -39.63
C GLU A 161 -44.82 4.64 -39.55
N LEU A 162 -45.16 4.07 -38.38
CA LEU A 162 -46.47 3.49 -38.13
C LEU A 162 -47.59 4.51 -38.33
N LYS A 163 -47.44 5.75 -37.82
CA LYS A 163 -48.42 6.83 -38.04
C LYS A 163 -48.55 7.18 -39.53
N ARG A 164 -47.44 7.25 -40.27
CA ARG A 164 -47.44 7.49 -41.73
C ARG A 164 -48.20 6.40 -42.47
N LEU A 165 -47.92 5.13 -42.19
CA LEU A 165 -48.58 3.98 -42.81
C LEU A 165 -50.07 3.93 -42.51
N ILE A 166 -50.50 4.29 -41.30
CA ILE A 166 -51.93 4.40 -40.95
C ILE A 166 -52.60 5.50 -41.77
N ALA A 167 -51.96 6.65 -41.93
CA ALA A 167 -52.49 7.74 -42.75
C ALA A 167 -52.62 7.31 -44.23
N GLU A 168 -51.59 6.68 -44.79
CA GLU A 168 -51.60 6.17 -46.17
C GLU A 168 -52.65 5.09 -46.38
N LYS A 169 -52.80 4.16 -45.43
CA LYS A 169 -53.87 3.16 -45.45
C LYS A 169 -55.24 3.83 -45.49
N THR A 170 -55.47 4.84 -44.64
CA THR A 170 -56.74 5.58 -44.60
C THR A 170 -57.03 6.29 -45.92
N ASP A 171 -56.02 6.87 -46.57
CA ASP A 171 -56.18 7.52 -47.86
C ASP A 171 -56.40 6.52 -49.01
N LEU A 172 -55.75 5.35 -48.96
CA LEU A 172 -56.02 4.26 -49.91
C LEU A 172 -57.45 3.72 -49.74
N GLU A 173 -57.93 3.57 -48.51
CA GLU A 173 -59.31 3.15 -48.23
C GLU A 173 -60.33 4.15 -48.79
N LYS A 174 -60.10 5.46 -48.65
CA LYS A 174 -60.94 6.49 -49.29
C LYS A 174 -60.95 6.34 -50.81
N LYS A 175 -59.78 6.25 -51.44
CA LYS A 175 -59.67 6.07 -52.90
C LYS A 175 -60.36 4.79 -53.37
N PHE A 176 -60.27 3.70 -52.60
CA PHE A 176 -60.94 2.44 -52.92
C PHE A 176 -62.45 2.56 -52.84
N ASN A 177 -62.98 3.26 -51.82
CA ASN A 177 -64.40 3.54 -51.71
C ASN A 177 -64.90 4.41 -52.87
N ASP A 178 -64.16 5.44 -53.26
CA ASP A 178 -64.52 6.28 -54.42
C ASP A 178 -64.54 5.46 -55.72
N LEU A 179 -63.58 4.54 -55.91
CA LEU A 179 -63.54 3.67 -57.08
C LEU A 179 -64.72 2.68 -57.10
N ALA A 180 -65.14 2.17 -55.94
CA ALA A 180 -66.32 1.33 -55.81
C ALA A 180 -67.58 2.12 -56.20
N VAL A 181 -67.73 3.35 -55.70
CA VAL A 181 -68.82 4.26 -56.08
C VAL A 181 -68.79 4.53 -57.59
N LEU A 182 -67.62 4.78 -58.18
CA LEU A 182 -67.49 5.02 -59.62
C LEU A 182 -67.87 3.78 -60.46
N ARG A 183 -67.51 2.57 -60.01
CA ARG A 183 -67.93 1.32 -60.64
C ARG A 183 -69.44 1.14 -60.60
N ASP A 184 -70.07 1.45 -59.48
CA ASP A 184 -71.53 1.42 -59.34
C ASP A 184 -72.20 2.45 -60.25
N GLN A 185 -71.65 3.66 -60.35
CA GLN A 185 -72.12 4.68 -61.30
C GLN A 185 -72.02 4.22 -62.76
N VAL A 186 -70.90 3.61 -63.16
CA VAL A 186 -70.74 3.06 -64.51
C VAL A 186 -71.72 1.91 -64.78
N ARG A 187 -71.96 1.04 -63.78
CA ARG A 187 -72.94 -0.04 -63.90
C ARG A 187 -74.34 0.53 -64.12
N LYS A 188 -74.73 1.53 -63.33
CA LYS A 188 -76.01 2.22 -63.47
C LYS A 188 -76.14 2.89 -64.84
N LEU A 189 -75.12 3.60 -65.31
CA LEU A 189 -75.12 4.20 -66.65
C LEU A 189 -75.22 3.15 -67.77
N LYS A 190 -74.57 1.98 -67.62
CA LYS A 190 -74.72 0.87 -68.57
C LYS A 190 -76.13 0.29 -68.56
N GLU A 191 -76.73 0.12 -67.38
CA GLU A 191 -78.12 -0.31 -67.23
C GLU A 191 -79.07 0.70 -67.91
N GLU A 192 -78.91 1.99 -67.63
CA GLU A 192 -79.66 3.08 -68.27
C GLU A 192 -79.47 3.12 -69.78
N LEU A 193 -78.25 2.91 -70.29
CA LEU A 193 -78.00 2.82 -71.74
C LEU A 193 -78.69 1.60 -72.35
N ASN A 194 -78.68 0.45 -71.69
CA ASN A 194 -79.38 -0.74 -72.16
C ASN A 194 -80.90 -0.54 -72.16
N ILE A 195 -81.45 0.14 -71.14
CA ILE A 195 -82.86 0.52 -71.07
C ILE A 195 -83.17 1.52 -72.20
N ALA A 196 -82.36 2.54 -72.40
CA ALA A 196 -82.51 3.52 -73.48
C ALA A 196 -82.43 2.86 -74.86
N ARG A 197 -81.51 1.91 -75.06
CA ARG A 197 -81.39 1.12 -76.29
C ARG A 197 -82.60 0.20 -76.49
N ARG A 198 -83.11 -0.43 -75.43
CA ARG A 198 -84.38 -1.18 -75.47
C ARG A 198 -85.57 -0.27 -75.79
N LEU A 199 -85.65 0.91 -75.19
CA LEU A 199 -86.69 1.90 -75.48
C LEU A 199 -86.60 2.45 -76.91
N ASP A 200 -85.40 2.67 -77.43
CA ASP A 200 -85.20 3.07 -78.83
C ASP A 200 -85.57 1.91 -79.78
N PHE A 201 -85.28 0.67 -79.43
CA PHE A 201 -85.80 -0.50 -80.17
C PHE A 201 -87.31 -0.63 -80.09
N ILE A 202 -87.95 -0.30 -78.97
CA ILE A 202 -89.41 -0.23 -78.84
C ILE A 202 -89.97 0.90 -79.73
N ARG A 203 -89.37 2.11 -79.69
CA ARG A 203 -89.79 3.25 -80.53
C ARG A 203 -89.59 3.01 -82.03
N ARG A 204 -88.56 2.25 -82.41
CA ARG A 204 -88.28 1.85 -83.79
C ARG A 204 -89.02 0.56 -84.20
N GLY A 205 -89.87 -0.02 -83.34
CA GLY A 205 -90.70 -1.17 -83.66
C GLY A 205 -89.97 -2.51 -83.80
N LEU A 206 -88.78 -2.66 -83.20
CA LEU A 206 -87.89 -3.83 -83.31
C LEU A 206 -87.95 -4.79 -82.11
N TYR A 207 -88.83 -4.53 -81.13
CA TYR A 207 -89.05 -5.39 -79.95
C TYR A 207 -90.47 -5.99 -80.01
N GLY A 208 -90.57 -7.29 -80.30
CA GLY A 208 -91.85 -7.99 -80.50
C GLY A 208 -91.86 -9.06 -81.61
N PHE A 209 -90.71 -9.57 -82.06
CA PHE A 209 -90.69 -10.76 -82.91
C PHE A 209 -90.68 -12.02 -82.04
N ASP A 210 -91.88 -12.45 -81.61
CA ASP A 210 -92.16 -13.83 -81.20
C ASP A 210 -92.02 -14.76 -82.41
N LYS A 211 -90.77 -15.00 -82.84
CA LYS A 211 -90.47 -16.03 -83.83
C LYS A 211 -89.59 -17.11 -83.21
N LYS A 212 -90.22 -18.26 -82.90
CA LYS A 212 -89.55 -19.52 -82.58
C LYS A 212 -88.58 -19.86 -83.73
N GLY A 213 -87.32 -20.12 -83.39
CA GLY A 213 -86.22 -20.33 -84.35
C GLY A 213 -86.42 -21.43 -85.39
N ALA A 214 -87.42 -22.31 -85.24
CA ALA A 214 -87.77 -23.34 -86.21
C ALA A 214 -88.50 -22.80 -87.47
N GLN A 215 -89.16 -21.65 -87.41
CA GLN A 215 -89.85 -21.04 -88.57
C GLN A 215 -88.91 -20.19 -89.44
N LEU A 216 -87.73 -19.81 -88.93
CA LEU A 216 -86.68 -19.10 -89.68
C LEU A 216 -85.85 -20.02 -90.60
N PHE A 217 -86.08 -21.33 -90.57
CA PHE A 217 -85.39 -22.30 -91.43
C PHE A 217 -86.17 -22.63 -92.72
N GLN A 218 -87.46 -22.24 -92.81
CA GLN A 218 -88.33 -22.55 -93.94
C GLN A 218 -88.49 -21.36 -94.91
N GLU A 219 -88.12 -20.16 -94.49
CA GLU A 219 -87.89 -18.99 -95.36
C GLU A 219 -86.38 -18.83 -95.51
N GLY A 220 -85.83 -19.31 -96.64
CA GLY A 220 -84.40 -19.34 -96.91
C GLY A 220 -83.69 -18.01 -96.62
N ILE A 221 -82.57 -18.10 -95.90
CA ILE A 221 -81.67 -16.98 -95.58
C ILE A 221 -81.16 -16.38 -96.90
N ARG A 222 -81.67 -15.19 -97.26
CA ARG A 222 -81.05 -14.35 -98.29
C ARG A 222 -80.07 -13.39 -97.60
N PRO A 223 -78.75 -13.52 -97.83
CA PRO A 223 -77.80 -12.53 -97.34
C PRO A 223 -77.98 -11.23 -98.12
N LYS A 224 -78.34 -10.14 -97.44
CA LYS A 224 -78.26 -8.80 -98.03
C LYS A 224 -76.81 -8.32 -97.93
N ALA A 225 -76.25 -8.08 -99.10
CA ALA A 225 -74.88 -7.67 -99.37
C ALA A 225 -74.44 -6.41 -98.63
N ALA A 226 -73.13 -6.34 -98.45
CA ALA A 226 -72.36 -5.28 -97.81
C ALA A 226 -72.68 -3.88 -98.36
N ALA A 227 -72.71 -2.90 -97.45
CA ALA A 227 -72.48 -1.51 -97.77
C ALA A 227 -71.26 -1.04 -96.95
N ASN A 228 -70.18 -0.81 -97.69
CA ASN A 228 -68.94 -0.18 -97.24
C ASN A 228 -69.19 1.30 -96.92
N SER A 229 -68.68 1.75 -95.77
CA SER A 229 -68.25 3.14 -95.53
C SER A 229 -67.03 3.07 -94.60
N ALA A 230 -65.83 2.99 -95.17
CA ALA A 230 -64.92 4.11 -95.42
C ALA A 230 -64.35 4.72 -94.12
N THR A 231 -63.21 4.19 -93.64
CA THR A 231 -61.86 4.81 -93.70
C THR A 231 -61.68 6.07 -92.85
N ASN A 232 -60.87 5.94 -91.80
CA ASN A 232 -59.76 6.85 -91.45
C ASN A 232 -58.77 6.09 -90.58
N ALA A 233 -58.14 5.07 -91.16
CA ALA A 233 -56.93 4.46 -90.62
C ALA A 233 -55.76 5.26 -91.19
N TYR A 234 -55.17 6.15 -90.40
CA TYR A 234 -53.85 6.68 -90.67
C TYR A 234 -52.82 5.61 -90.29
N PRO A 235 -52.07 5.01 -91.24
CA PRO A 235 -51.00 4.09 -90.89
C PRO A 235 -49.80 4.91 -90.39
N LEU A 236 -49.72 5.16 -89.09
CA LEU A 236 -48.49 5.63 -88.45
C LEU A 236 -47.50 4.46 -88.41
N LYS A 237 -46.48 4.51 -89.26
CA LYS A 237 -45.38 3.55 -89.21
C LYS A 237 -44.45 3.97 -88.06
N VAL A 238 -44.51 3.23 -86.94
CA VAL A 238 -43.66 3.45 -85.77
C VAL A 238 -42.65 2.32 -85.71
N GLU A 239 -41.38 2.62 -85.93
CA GLU A 239 -40.28 1.68 -85.68
C GLU A 239 -39.67 2.03 -84.31
N VAL A 240 -39.63 1.06 -83.41
CA VAL A 240 -39.04 1.20 -82.06
C VAL A 240 -37.65 0.60 -82.11
N GLY A 241 -36.63 1.42 -81.87
CA GLY A 241 -35.25 0.96 -81.73
C GLY A 241 -35.06 0.15 -80.44
N THR A 242 -34.16 -0.83 -80.43
CA THR A 242 -33.80 -1.62 -79.24
C THR A 242 -33.12 -0.81 -78.13
N ASP A 243 -32.88 0.49 -78.36
CA ASP A 243 -32.38 1.49 -77.41
C ASP A 243 -33.50 2.35 -76.78
N GLY A 244 -34.77 2.12 -77.15
CA GLY A 244 -35.93 2.82 -76.61
C GLY A 244 -36.25 4.17 -77.28
N SER A 245 -35.58 4.52 -78.38
CA SER A 245 -35.89 5.74 -79.14
C SER A 245 -37.07 5.54 -80.12
N THR A 246 -37.94 6.55 -80.23
CA THR A 246 -39.11 6.54 -81.14
C THR A 246 -39.05 7.67 -82.15
N ARG A 247 -39.17 7.35 -83.45
CA ARG A 247 -39.22 8.33 -84.54
C ARG A 247 -40.54 8.19 -85.31
N VAL A 248 -41.22 9.31 -85.55
CA VAL A 248 -42.50 9.39 -86.28
C VAL A 248 -42.29 10.25 -87.53
N GLU A 249 -42.49 9.67 -88.71
CA GLU A 249 -42.46 10.41 -89.98
C GLU A 249 -43.88 10.71 -90.47
N THR A 250 -44.19 11.98 -90.71
CA THR A 250 -45.47 12.43 -91.27
C THR A 250 -45.29 12.79 -92.75
N ALA A 251 -46.07 12.20 -93.64
CA ALA A 251 -46.08 12.49 -95.08
C ALA A 251 -46.55 13.93 -95.39
N PRO A 252 -46.12 14.53 -96.53
CA PRO A 252 -46.29 15.96 -96.78
C PRO A 252 -47.74 16.33 -97.09
N LYS A 253 -48.12 17.52 -96.65
CA LYS A 253 -49.46 18.10 -96.75
C LYS A 253 -49.73 18.58 -98.20
N PRO A 254 -50.92 18.34 -98.78
CA PRO A 254 -51.36 19.05 -99.98
C PRO A 254 -51.66 20.52 -99.68
#